data_AF-A0A804NLA0-F1
#
_entry.id   AF-A0A804NLA0-F1
#
_cell.length_a   1.000
_cell.length_b   1.000
_cell.length_c   1.000
_cell.angle_alpha   90.00
_cell.angle_beta   90.00
_cell.angle_gamma   90.00
#
_symmetry.space_group_name_H-M   'P 1'
#
loop_
_entity.id
_entity.type
_entity.pdbx_description
1 polymer ?
#
loop_
_entity_poly.entity_id
_entity_poly.type
_entity_poly.pdbx_seq_one_letter_code
_entity_poly.pdbx_strand_id
1 'polypeptide(L)'
;MGEQVVTERIQRKLEEANATVQQHLAGIQDHVNFTMQQAYFKCAYDCFDRRRTQEAINNCVENCGMPVLAVNNVFESEMAKFQVLLTSNFLHYKYHFFPNIT
;
A
#
# COMPACT_ATOMS: atom_id res chain seq x y z
N MET A 1 -2.21 37.65 -13.07
CA MET A 1 -1.37 37.57 -11.86
C MET A 1 -2.07 36.85 -10.69
N GLY A 2 -3.32 37.17 -10.33
CA GLY A 2 -4.02 36.47 -9.24
C GLY A 2 -4.27 34.97 -9.48
N GLU A 3 -4.56 34.56 -10.72
CA GLU A 3 -4.89 33.15 -11.05
C GLU A 3 -3.70 32.20 -10.91
N GLN A 4 -2.49 32.59 -11.35
CA GLN A 4 -1.27 31.79 -11.18
C GLN A 4 -0.96 31.52 -9.70
N VAL A 5 -1.11 32.55 -8.86
CA VAL A 5 -0.89 32.44 -7.41
C VAL A 5 -1.89 31.47 -6.76
N VAL A 6 -3.11 31.40 -7.26
CA VAL A 6 -4.13 30.48 -6.75
C VAL A 6 -3.85 29.04 -7.19
N THR A 7 -3.45 28.82 -8.44
CA THR A 7 -3.03 27.50 -8.94
C THR A 7 -1.84 26.94 -8.16
N GLU A 8 -0.81 27.76 -7.92
CA GLU A 8 0.37 27.37 -7.13
C GLU A 8 -0.01 26.97 -5.71
N ARG A 9 -0.93 27.70 -5.07
CA ARG A 9 -1.43 27.36 -3.73
C ARG A 9 -2.15 26.02 -3.69
N ILE A 10 -2.96 25.72 -4.71
CA ILE A 10 -3.68 24.44 -4.81
C ILE A 10 -2.71 23.29 -5.05
N GLN A 11 -1.71 23.51 -5.91
CA GLN A 11 -0.70 22.50 -6.21
C GLN A 11 0.14 22.18 -4.97
N ARG A 12 0.53 23.20 -4.21
CA ARG A 12 1.25 23.01 -2.95
C ARG A 12 0.40 22.29 -1.89
N LYS A 13 -0.89 22.62 -1.79
CA LYS A 13 -1.86 21.90 -0.93
C LYS A 13 -2.01 20.43 -1.34
N LEU A 14 -1.96 20.12 -2.64
CA LEU A 14 -1.98 18.77 -3.17
C LEU A 14 -0.73 17.99 -2.76
N GLU A 15 0.45 18.59 -2.92
CA GLU A 15 1.71 17.97 -2.50
C GLU A 15 1.73 17.69 -1.00
N GLU A 16 1.26 18.63 -0.18
CA GLU A 16 1.11 18.47 1.28
C GLU A 16 0.14 17.32 1.63
N ALA A 17 -1.01 17.25 0.94
CA ALA A 17 -1.98 16.18 1.16
C ALA A 17 -1.44 14.81 0.73
N ASN A 18 -0.76 14.74 -0.43
CA ASN A 18 -0.17 13.51 -0.92
C ASN A 18 0.96 13.02 0.00
N ALA A 19 1.82 13.93 0.49
CA ALA A 19 2.88 13.59 1.43
C ALA A 19 2.31 13.05 2.76
N THR A 20 1.25 13.69 3.28
CA THR A 20 0.57 13.25 4.52
C THR A 20 -0.03 11.86 4.34
N VAL A 21 -0.68 11.62 3.20
CA VAL A 21 -1.23 10.32 2.84
C VAL A 21 -0.12 9.28 2.76
N GLN A 22 0.95 9.53 2.00
CA GLN A 22 2.06 8.58 1.83
C GLN A 22 2.70 8.23 3.18
N GLN A 23 2.84 9.20 4.08
CA GLN A 23 3.34 8.96 5.43
C GLN A 23 2.44 8.00 6.23
N HIS A 24 1.10 8.13 6.12
CA HIS A 24 0.17 7.22 6.77
C HIS A 24 0.19 5.83 6.13
N LEU A 25 0.27 5.77 4.80
CA LEU A 25 0.34 4.50 4.06
C LEU A 25 1.62 3.72 4.35
N ALA A 26 2.75 4.42 4.55
CA ALA A 26 4.02 3.78 4.92
C ALA A 26 3.89 2.97 6.22
N GLY A 27 3.25 3.54 7.26
CA GLY A 27 3.00 2.82 8.51
C GLY A 27 2.12 1.58 8.33
N ILE A 28 1.16 1.62 7.42
CA ILE A 28 0.32 0.47 7.09
C ILE A 28 1.14 -0.60 6.35
N GLN A 29 1.95 -0.20 5.37
CA GLN A 29 2.84 -1.11 4.64
C GLN A 29 3.81 -1.83 5.61
N ASP A 30 4.40 -1.09 6.56
CA ASP A 30 5.28 -1.67 7.56
C ASP A 30 4.54 -2.68 8.46
N HIS A 31 3.32 -2.35 8.88
CA HIS A 31 2.49 -3.27 9.67
C HIS A 31 2.14 -4.55 8.89
N VAL A 32 1.81 -4.42 7.60
CA VAL A 32 1.54 -5.56 6.72
C VAL A 32 2.79 -6.43 6.58
N ASN A 33 3.95 -5.83 6.31
CA ASN A 33 5.23 -6.53 6.20
C ASN A 33 5.58 -7.28 7.50
N PHE A 34 5.44 -6.62 8.66
CA PHE A 34 5.68 -7.22 9.97
C PHE A 34 4.74 -8.41 10.21
N THR A 35 3.45 -8.23 9.97
CA THR A 35 2.43 -9.28 10.19
C THR A 35 2.66 -10.48 9.28
N MET A 36 3.06 -10.25 8.03
CA MET A 36 3.42 -11.31 7.09
C MET A 36 4.65 -12.09 7.54
N GLN A 37 5.71 -11.40 7.95
CA GLN A 37 6.91 -12.05 8.46
C GLN A 37 6.57 -12.89 9.70
N GLN A 38 5.80 -12.34 10.63
CA GLN A 38 5.36 -13.04 11.84
C GLN A 38 4.55 -14.31 11.49
N ALA A 39 3.61 -14.22 10.54
CA ALA A 39 2.80 -15.34 10.10
C ALA A 39 3.65 -16.43 9.42
N TYR A 40 4.59 -16.03 8.57
CA TYR A 40 5.54 -16.94 7.93
C TYR A 40 6.36 -17.71 8.96
N PHE A 41 6.96 -17.02 9.93
CA PHE A 41 7.78 -17.66 10.96
C PHE A 41 6.96 -18.60 11.85
N LYS A 42 5.73 -18.22 12.19
CA LYS A 42 4.81 -19.09 12.94
C LYS A 42 4.50 -20.38 12.15
N CYS A 43 4.14 -20.25 10.88
CA CYS A 43 3.86 -21.40 10.01
C CYS A 43 5.09 -22.31 9.86
N ALA A 44 6.27 -21.72 9.61
CA ALA A 44 7.51 -22.47 9.48
C ALA A 44 7.87 -23.19 10.78
N TYR A 45 7.66 -22.55 11.94
CA TYR A 45 7.83 -23.19 13.25
C TYR A 45 6.89 -24.39 13.44
N ASP A 46 5.62 -24.25 13.05
CA ASP A 46 4.65 -25.35 13.13
C ASP A 46 4.97 -26.51 12.16
N CYS A 47 5.70 -26.24 11.06
CA CYS A 47 6.21 -27.26 10.16
C CYS A 47 7.38 -28.07 10.74
N PHE A 48 8.10 -27.54 11.73
CA PHE A 48 9.23 -28.23 12.37
C PHE A 48 8.75 -29.32 13.34
N ASP A 49 8.45 -30.49 12.79
CA ASP A 49 8.16 -31.71 13.55
C ASP A 49 9.31 -32.71 13.43
N ARG A 50 9.89 -33.11 14.57
CA ARG A 50 11.01 -34.07 14.66
C ARG A 50 10.67 -35.46 14.09
N ARG A 51 9.39 -35.76 13.87
CA ARG A 51 8.91 -37.02 13.29
C ARG A 51 8.85 -37.01 11.77
N ARG A 52 8.99 -35.84 11.13
CA ARG A 52 8.87 -35.68 9.67
C ARG A 52 10.24 -35.79 9.00
N THR A 53 10.24 -36.25 7.74
CA THR A 53 11.43 -36.23 6.89
C THR A 53 11.75 -34.80 6.47
N GLN A 54 13.01 -34.53 6.11
CA GLN A 54 13.44 -33.21 5.62
C GLN A 54 12.59 -32.74 4.43
N GLU A 55 12.25 -33.63 3.52
CA GLU A 55 11.46 -33.33 2.34
C GLU A 55 10.01 -32.93 2.68
N ALA A 56 9.41 -33.58 3.69
CA ALA A 56 8.09 -33.21 4.20
C ALA A 56 8.11 -31.87 4.94
N ILE A 57 9.20 -31.54 5.63
CA ILE A 57 9.40 -30.22 6.26
C ILE A 57 9.54 -29.14 5.18
N ASN A 58 10.37 -29.37 4.16
CA ASN A 58 10.58 -28.42 3.07
C ASN A 58 9.26 -28.10 2.33
N ASN A 59 8.51 -29.12 1.93
CA ASN A 59 7.21 -28.94 1.26
C ASN A 59 6.21 -28.18 2.16
N CYS A 60 6.21 -28.44 3.48
CA CYS A 60 5.38 -27.69 4.42
C CYS A 60 5.76 -26.20 4.46
N VAL A 61 7.06 -25.89 4.57
CA VAL A 61 7.57 -24.51 4.65
C VAL A 61 7.36 -23.74 3.34
N GLU A 62 7.47 -24.40 2.18
CA GLU A 62 7.18 -23.79 0.87
C GLU A 62 5.75 -23.25 0.80
N ASN A 63 4.79 -23.95 1.41
CA ASN A 63 3.39 -23.51 1.46
C ASN A 63 3.13 -22.33 2.41
N CYS A 64 4.05 -22.04 3.34
CA CYS A 64 3.92 -20.89 4.26
C CYS A 64 4.04 -19.53 3.55
N GLY A 65 4.65 -19.48 2.36
CA GLY A 65 4.79 -18.24 1.57
C GLY A 65 3.53 -17.84 0.80
N MET A 66 2.65 -18.79 0.48
CA MET A 66 1.47 -18.54 -0.35
C MET A 66 0.47 -17.54 0.25
N PRO A 67 0.11 -17.62 1.55
CA PRO A 67 -0.78 -16.63 2.18
C PRO A 67 -0.17 -15.22 2.20
N VAL A 68 1.16 -15.12 2.35
CA VAL A 68 1.88 -13.84 2.37
C VAL A 68 1.77 -13.14 1.01
N LEU A 69 2.00 -13.88 -0.08
CA LEU A 69 1.89 -13.34 -1.43
C LEU A 69 0.46 -12.88 -1.76
N ALA A 70 -0.54 -13.66 -1.35
CA ALA A 70 -1.94 -13.31 -1.57
C ALA A 70 -2.34 -11.99 -0.89
N VAL A 71 -1.92 -11.78 0.37
CA VAL A 71 -2.23 -10.54 1.10
C VAL A 71 -1.47 -9.35 0.52
N ASN A 72 -0.22 -9.53 0.08
CA ASN A 72 0.55 -8.45 -0.58
C ASN A 72 -0.15 -7.96 -1.85
N ASN A 73 -0.59 -8.87 -2.71
CA ASN A 73 -1.29 -8.51 -3.95
C ASN A 73 -2.58 -7.73 -3.69
N VAL A 74 -3.35 -8.11 -2.65
CA VAL A 74 -4.56 -7.38 -2.25
C VAL A 74 -4.21 -5.98 -1.78
N PHE A 75 -3.18 -5.87 -0.92
CA PHE A 75 -2.72 -4.58 -0.41
C PHE A 75 -2.29 -3.63 -1.52
N GLU A 76 -1.42 -4.09 -2.42
CA GLU A 76 -0.94 -3.30 -3.56
C GLU A 76 -2.10 -2.85 -4.47
N SER A 77 -3.07 -3.73 -4.73
CA SER A 77 -4.25 -3.41 -5.53
C SER A 77 -5.11 -2.30 -4.90
N GLU A 78 -5.38 -2.38 -3.59
CA GLU A 78 -6.15 -1.36 -2.90
C GLU A 78 -5.38 -0.03 -2.79
N MET A 79 -4.06 -0.08 -2.62
CA MET A 79 -3.21 1.11 -2.66
C MET A 79 -3.23 1.81 -4.02
N ALA A 80 -3.18 1.05 -5.11
CA ALA A 80 -3.29 1.61 -6.46
C ALA A 80 -4.65 2.29 -6.69
N LYS A 81 -5.75 1.65 -6.27
CA LYS A 81 -7.10 2.26 -6.35
C LYS A 81 -7.18 3.56 -5.55
N PHE A 82 -6.63 3.56 -4.34
CA PHE A 82 -6.64 4.72 -3.48
C PHE A 82 -5.88 5.91 -4.08
N GLN A 83 -4.72 5.67 -4.68
CA GLN A 83 -3.96 6.71 -5.39
C GLN A 83 -4.74 7.31 -6.58
N VAL A 84 -5.43 6.46 -7.35
CA VAL A 84 -6.28 6.91 -8.47
C VAL A 84 -7.44 7.76 -7.96
N LEU A 85 -8.13 7.32 -6.89
CA LEU A 85 -9.24 8.07 -6.31
C LEU A 85 -8.80 9.43 -5.77
N LEU A 86 -7.67 9.50 -5.06
CA LEU A 86 -7.10 10.76 -4.60
C LEU A 86 -6.86 11.70 -5.78
N THR A 87 -6.09 11.23 -6.77
CA THR A 87 -5.74 12.03 -7.96
C THR A 87 -6.98 12.48 -8.73
N SER A 88 -7.97 11.60 -8.90
CA SER A 88 -9.23 11.89 -9.59
C SER A 88 -10.08 12.92 -8.85
N ASN A 89 -10.23 12.79 -7.53
CA ASN A 89 -10.94 13.78 -6.72
C ASN A 89 -10.25 15.15 -6.81
N PHE A 90 -8.93 15.18 -6.76
CA PHE A 90 -8.17 16.43 -6.90
C PHE A 90 -8.35 17.09 -8.26
N LEU A 91 -8.30 16.31 -9.35
CA LEU A 91 -8.59 16.83 -10.69
C LEU A 91 -10.01 17.41 -10.75
N HIS A 92 -11.00 16.72 -10.18
CA HIS A 92 -12.36 17.21 -10.10
C HIS A 92 -12.47 18.55 -9.33
N TYR A 93 -11.82 18.68 -8.17
CA TYR A 93 -11.76 19.94 -7.43
C TYR A 93 -11.10 21.06 -8.23
N LYS A 94 -10.02 20.77 -8.96
CA LYS A 94 -9.33 21.73 -9.83
C LYS A 94 -10.26 22.25 -10.93
N TYR A 95 -10.96 21.37 -11.65
CA TYR A 95 -11.88 21.77 -12.73
C TYR A 95 -13.14 22.49 -12.19
N HIS A 96 -13.65 22.09 -11.02
CA HIS A 96 -14.87 22.68 -10.46
C HIS A 96 -14.64 24.08 -9.87
N PHE A 97 -13.50 24.31 -9.20
CA PHE A 97 -13.19 25.64 -8.64
C PHE A 97 -12.49 26.58 -9.63
N PHE A 98 -11.85 26.05 -10.69
CA PHE A 98 -11.12 26.85 -11.69
C PHE A 98 -11.39 26.39 -13.13
N PRO A 99 -12.61 26.61 -13.65
CA PRO A 99 -13.00 26.14 -14.98
C PRO A 99 -12.30 26.83 -16.16
N ASN A 100 -11.59 27.95 -15.94
CA ASN A 100 -10.97 28.77 -17.01
C ASN A 100 -9.44 28.62 -17.12
N ILE A 101 -8.82 27.66 -16.44
CA ILE A 101 -7.37 27.46 -16.51
C ILE A 101 -7.09 26.43 -17.61
N THR A 102 -6.81 26.93 -18.81
CA THR A 102 -6.23 26.17 -19.94
C THR A 102 -4.75 26.47 -20.03
#